data_AF-A0A521ZKH1-F1
#
_entry.id   AF-A0A521ZKH1-F1
#
_cell.length_a   1.000
_cell.length_b   1.000
_cell.length_c   1.000
_cell.angle_alpha   90.00
_cell.angle_beta   90.00
_cell.angle_gamma   90.00
#
_symmetry.space_group_name_H-M   'P 1'
#
loop_
_entity.id
_entity.type
_entity.pdbx_description
1 polymer ?
#
loop_
_entity_poly.entity_id
_entity_poly.type
_entity_poly.pdbx_seq_one_letter_code
_entity_poly.pdbx_strand_id
1 'polypeptide(L)' 'MSTVTIFHNPKCGTSRNTLALIRNAGIEPEVVLYLETPPDRAQLVKLIQDCGLRARQV' A
#
# COMPACT_ATOMS: atom_id res chain seq x y z
N MET A 1 -7.78 3.72 -16.64
CA MET A 1 -8.48 3.37 -15.40
C MET A 1 -7.43 3.31 -14.31
N SER A 2 -7.52 4.16 -13.29
CA SER A 2 -6.52 4.22 -12.22
C SER A 2 -6.79 3.09 -11.24
N THR A 3 -6.03 2.02 -11.31
CA THR A 3 -6.05 0.92 -10.34
C THR A 3 -5.37 1.39 -9.06
N VAL A 4 -6.10 1.44 -7.95
CA VAL A 4 -5.55 1.75 -6.62
C VAL A 4 -4.99 0.45 -6.05
N THR A 5 -3.74 0.46 -5.58
CA THR A 5 -3.11 -0.69 -4.93
C THR A 5 -2.78 -0.35 -3.49
N ILE A 6 -3.06 -1.26 -2.56
CA ILE A 6 -2.70 -1.14 -1.14
C ILE A 6 -1.77 -2.29 -0.73
N PHE A 7 -0.62 -1.92 -0.18
CA PHE A 7 0.26 -2.87 0.52
C PHE A 7 -0.26 -3.06 1.93
N HIS A 8 -0.88 -4.21 2.18
CA HIS A 8 -1.73 -4.44 3.34
C HIS A 8 -1.14 -5.50 4.28
N ASN A 9 -1.26 -5.25 5.59
CA ASN A 9 -1.05 -6.25 6.63
C ASN A 9 -2.37 -6.45 7.43
N PRO A 10 -3.02 -7.62 7.35
CA PRO A 10 -4.28 -7.90 8.05
C PRO A 10 -4.19 -7.78 9.58
N LYS A 11 -2.98 -7.97 10.14
CA LYS A 11 -2.73 -7.87 11.58
C LYS A 11 -2.49 -6.44 12.06
N CYS A 12 -2.37 -5.46 11.15
CA CYS A 12 -2.14 -4.05 11.50
C CYS A 12 -3.47 -3.27 11.51
N GLY A 13 -3.81 -2.68 12.67
CA GLY A 13 -5.06 -1.91 12.83
C GLY A 13 -5.18 -0.74 11.86
N THR A 14 -4.11 0.04 11.70
CA THR A 14 -4.06 1.17 10.75
C THR A 14 -4.27 0.71 9.31
N SER A 15 -3.63 -0.40 8.92
CA SER A 15 -3.76 -0.99 7.58
C SER A 15 -5.20 -1.43 7.26
N ARG A 16 -5.92 -1.99 8.25
CA ARG A 16 -7.34 -2.34 8.11
C ARG A 16 -8.23 -1.11 7.96
N ASN A 17 -7.97 -0.06 8.75
CA ASN A 17 -8.72 1.19 8.66
C ASN A 17 -8.52 1.87 7.30
N THR A 18 -7.29 1.92 6.77
CA THR A 18 -7.01 2.45 5.44
C THR A 18 -7.75 1.68 4.34
N LEU A 19 -7.73 0.34 4.37
CA LEU A 19 -8.47 -0.48 3.41
C LEU A 19 -9.98 -0.20 3.46
N ALA A 20 -10.55 -0.05 4.66
CA ALA A 20 -11.96 0.28 4.83
C ALA A 20 -12.28 1.67 4.27
N LEU A 21 -11.42 2.67 4.48
CA LEU A 21 -11.61 4.02 3.92
C LEU A 21 -11.59 4.02 2.39
N ILE A 22 -10.67 3.26 1.77
CA ILE A 22 -10.61 3.14 0.30
C ILE A 22 -11.91 2.52 -0.22
N ARG A 23 -12.38 1.43 0.39
CA ARG A 23 -13.65 0.78 0.02
C ARG A 23 -14.87 1.66 0.25
N ASN A 24 -14.90 2.41 1.34
CA ASN A 24 -15.98 3.37 1.64
C ASN A 24 -16.04 4.51 0.62
N ALA A 25 -14.93 4.83 -0.05
CA ALA A 25 -14.90 5.78 -1.17
C ALA A 25 -15.41 5.17 -2.50
N GLY A 26 -15.91 3.93 -2.49
CA GLY A 26 -16.40 3.23 -3.68
C GLY A 26 -15.30 2.66 -4.57
N ILE A 27 -14.05 2.60 -4.09
CA ILE A 27 -12.90 2.08 -4.81
C ILE A 27 -12.59 0.69 -4.27
N GLU A 28 -12.59 -0.34 -5.14
CA GLU A 28 -12.04 -1.64 -4.77
C GLU A 28 -10.56 -1.69 -5.18
N PRO A 29 -9.63 -1.69 -4.21
CA PRO A 29 -8.20 -1.68 -4.53
C PRO A 29 -7.67 -3.09 -4.78
N GLU A 30 -6.57 -3.17 -5.50
CA GLU A 30 -5.71 -4.34 -5.48
C GLU A 30 -5.02 -4.46 -4.11
N VAL A 31 -5.18 -5.60 -3.44
CA VAL A 31 -4.60 -5.84 -2.12
C VAL A 31 -3.37 -6.72 -2.24
N VAL A 32 -2.20 -6.17 -1.89
CA VAL A 32 -0.92 -6.89 -1.89
C VAL A 32 -0.48 -7.13 -0.45
N LEU A 33 -0.34 -8.40 -0.06
CA LEU A 33 0.18 -8.78 1.27
C LEU A 33 1.71 -8.67 1.27
N TYR A 34 2.26 -7.49 1.60
CA TYR A 34 3.70 -7.22 1.44
C TYR A 34 4.64 -8.13 2.26
N LEU A 35 4.13 -8.79 3.30
CA LEU A 35 4.90 -9.76 4.08
C LEU A 35 5.06 -11.11 3.35
N GLU A 36 4.15 -11.43 2.44
CA GLU A 36 4.15 -12.65 1.64
C GLU A 36 4.72 -12.39 0.24
N THR A 37 4.30 -11.27 -0.36
CA THR A 37 4.69 -10.83 -1.70
C THR A 37 5.28 -9.43 -1.62
N PRO A 38 6.52 -9.29 -1.13
CA PRO A 38 7.16 -7.98 -1.00
C PRO A 38 7.42 -7.35 -2.37
N PRO A 39 7.37 -6.01 -2.48
CA PRO A 39 7.78 -5.33 -3.69
C PRO A 39 9.26 -5.58 -3.97
N ASP A 40 9.64 -5.62 -5.25
CA ASP A 40 11.04 -5.63 -5.61
C ASP A 40 11.73 -4.29 -5.30
N ARG A 41 13.06 -4.25 -5.44
CA ARG A 41 13.85 -3.06 -5.16
C ARG A 41 13.42 -1.85 -6.00
N ALA A 42 13.13 -2.05 -7.29
CA ALA A 42 12.79 -0.95 -8.20
C ALA A 42 11.42 -0.37 -7.85
N GLN A 43 10.46 -1.25 -7.55
CA GLN A 43 9.13 -0.88 -7.10
C GLN A 43 9.17 -0.16 -5.76
N LEU A 44 9.95 -0.66 -4.79
CA LEU A 44 10.09 -0.01 -3.48
C LEU A 44 10.69 1.39 -3.59
N VAL A 45 11.74 1.57 -4.40
CA VAL A 45 12.34 2.89 -4.66
C VAL A 45 11.30 3.85 -5.26
N LYS A 46 10.51 3.37 -6.24
CA LYS A 46 9.45 4.16 -6.86
C LYS A 46 8.39 4.57 -5.83
N LEU A 47 7.92 3.64 -5.00
CA LEU A 47 6.92 3.93 -3.94
C LEU A 47 7.43 5.01 -2.97
N ILE A 48 8.68 4.92 -2.53
CA ILE A 48 9.30 5.91 -1.63
C ILE A 48 9.33 7.30 -2.29
N GLN A 49 9.69 7.36 -3.57
CA GLN A 49 9.73 8.60 -4.36
C GLN A 49 8.34 9.20 -4.56
N ASP A 50 7.36 8.38 -4.93
CA ASP A 50 5.97 8.79 -5.14
C ASP A 50 5.35 9.35 -3.85
N CYS A 51 5.73 8.82 -2.68
CA CYS A 51 5.32 9.33 -1.37
C CYS A 51 6.11 10.57 -0.91
N GLY A 52 7.17 10.98 -1.60
CA GLY A 52 8.03 12.10 -1.19
C GLY A 52 8.81 11.83 0.11
N LEU A 53 9.05 10.56 0.44
CA LEU A 53 9.71 10.14 1.68
C LEU A 53 11.19 9.79 1.47
N ARG A 54 11.93 9.70 2.58
CA ARG A 54 13.27 9.10 2.63
C ARG A 54 13.16 7.64 3.07
N ALA A 55 14.12 6.80 2.67
CA ALA A 55 14.13 5.37 2.99
C ALA A 55 14.06 5.02 4.50
N ARG A 56 14.47 5.94 5.40
CA ARG A 56 14.36 5.73 6.86
C ARG A 56 12.92 5.91 7.39
N GLN A 57 12.07 6.58 6.63
CA GLN A 57 10.69 6.92 7.03
C GLN A 57 9.66 5.86 6.61
N VAL A 58 10.11 4.81 5.92
CA VAL A 58 9.29 3.69 5.44
C VAL A 58 9.64 2.40 6.16
#